data_AF-A0A418WAP7-F1
#
_entry.id   AF-A0A418WAP7-F1
#
_cell.length_a   1.000
_cell.length_b   1.000
_cell.length_c   1.000
_cell.angle_alpha   90.00
_cell.angle_beta   90.00
_cell.angle_gamma   90.00
#
_symmetry.space_group_name_H-M   'P 1'
#
loop_
_entity.id
_entity.type
_entity.pdbx_description
1 polymer ?
#
loop_
_entity_poly.entity_id
_entity_poly.type
_entity_poly.pdbx_seq_one_letter_code
_entity_poly.pdbx_strand_id
1 'polypeptide(L)'
;MKFRTALALSFALWAVPAVASADAKLEGTWNLDVPATVKLMTAKQPLPPDQLKAMTDEMGKMSQQFSLKFVGKQLEANTGEDVTKCDWSWGKDDEVVTKNCLNSKGKPNDLDPEREAIQLKGGALYLINKAEGNAIVFRRK
;
A
#
# COMPACT_ATOMS: atom_id res chain seq x y z
N MET A 1 44.33 -53.47 -1.71
CA MET A 1 43.36 -52.72 -2.55
C MET A 1 42.00 -52.72 -1.87
N LYS A 2 41.56 -51.58 -1.33
CA LYS A 2 40.16 -51.34 -0.92
C LYS A 2 39.84 -49.90 -1.29
N PHE A 3 39.18 -49.72 -2.44
CA PHE A 3 38.64 -48.44 -2.86
C PHE A 3 37.44 -48.11 -1.98
N ARG A 4 37.49 -46.97 -1.30
CA ARG A 4 36.31 -46.35 -0.69
C ARG A 4 35.99 -45.10 -1.51
N THR A 5 35.04 -45.26 -2.41
CA THR A 5 34.43 -44.18 -3.18
C THR A 5 33.54 -43.38 -2.23
N ALA A 6 33.95 -42.17 -1.89
CA ALA A 6 33.09 -41.20 -1.22
C ALA A 6 32.48 -40.29 -2.30
N LEU A 7 31.19 -40.49 -2.61
CA LEU A 7 30.40 -39.49 -3.32
C LEU A 7 30.15 -38.32 -2.36
N ALA A 8 30.84 -37.21 -2.58
CA ALA A 8 30.47 -35.94 -1.97
C ALA A 8 29.29 -35.36 -2.76
N LEU A 9 28.07 -35.48 -2.20
CA LEU A 9 26.91 -34.72 -2.68
C LEU A 9 27.19 -33.23 -2.50
N SER A 10 27.45 -32.53 -3.60
CA SER A 10 27.44 -31.08 -3.63
C SER A 10 25.99 -30.61 -3.64
N PHE A 11 25.47 -30.25 -2.47
CA PHE A 11 24.25 -29.46 -2.37
C PHE A 11 24.55 -28.04 -2.83
N ALA A 12 24.27 -27.76 -4.11
CA ALA A 12 24.17 -26.39 -4.60
C ALA A 12 22.89 -25.77 -4.01
N LEU A 13 23.02 -25.11 -2.86
CA LEU A 13 21.99 -24.23 -2.31
C LEU A 13 21.87 -23.02 -3.25
N TRP A 14 20.93 -23.11 -4.20
CA TRP A 14 20.43 -21.94 -4.90
C TRP A 14 19.73 -21.05 -3.87
N ALA A 15 20.40 -19.97 -3.47
CA ALA A 15 19.81 -18.88 -2.71
C ALA A 15 18.70 -18.25 -3.57
N VAL A 16 17.45 -18.54 -3.25
CA VAL A 16 16.30 -17.85 -3.83
C VAL A 16 16.27 -16.43 -3.24
N PRO A 17 16.09 -15.36 -4.04
CA PRO A 17 16.26 -13.99 -3.55
C PRO A 17 15.19 -13.64 -2.53
N ALA A 18 15.61 -13.20 -1.34
CA ALA A 18 14.74 -12.76 -0.25
C ALA A 18 13.83 -11.56 -0.58
N VAL A 19 13.98 -10.95 -1.77
CA VAL A 19 13.19 -9.79 -2.23
C VAL A 19 11.71 -10.14 -2.42
N ALA A 20 11.39 -11.39 -2.78
CA ALA A 20 10.01 -11.85 -2.92
C ALA A 20 9.23 -11.82 -1.58
N SER A 21 9.91 -11.81 -0.43
CA SER A 21 9.26 -11.85 0.88
C SER A 21 8.75 -10.48 1.35
N ALA A 22 9.45 -9.39 1.02
CA ALA A 22 9.00 -8.05 1.39
C ALA A 22 7.83 -7.59 0.52
N ASP A 23 7.91 -7.85 -0.79
CA ASP A 23 6.86 -7.45 -1.75
C ASP A 23 5.53 -8.18 -1.48
N ALA A 24 5.58 -9.44 -1.08
CA ALA A 24 4.41 -10.21 -0.66
C ALA A 24 3.58 -9.54 0.45
N LYS A 25 4.22 -8.67 1.28
CA LYS A 25 3.52 -7.89 2.31
C LYS A 25 2.59 -6.84 1.73
N LEU A 26 2.77 -6.43 0.46
CA LEU A 26 1.92 -5.47 -0.23
C LEU A 26 0.95 -6.12 -1.21
N GLU A 27 1.31 -7.24 -1.81
CA GLU A 27 0.49 -7.93 -2.83
C GLU A 27 -1.01 -8.00 -2.50
N GLY A 28 -1.85 -7.79 -3.53
CA GLY A 28 -3.30 -7.87 -3.42
C GLY A 28 -3.99 -6.53 -3.26
N THR A 29 -5.26 -6.58 -2.85
CA THR A 29 -6.16 -5.42 -2.81
C THR A 29 -6.34 -4.90 -1.38
N TRP A 30 -6.25 -3.58 -1.26
CA TRP A 30 -6.41 -2.82 -0.04
C TRP A 30 -7.59 -1.86 -0.20
N ASN A 31 -8.54 -1.94 0.72
CA ASN A 31 -9.74 -1.10 0.72
C ASN A 31 -9.68 -0.13 1.89
N LEU A 32 -10.30 1.04 1.71
CA LEU A 32 -10.40 2.05 2.75
C LEU A 32 -11.04 1.44 4.01
N ASP A 33 -10.32 1.50 5.13
CA ASP A 33 -10.82 1.18 6.46
C ASP A 33 -11.45 2.44 7.05
N VAL A 34 -12.76 2.59 6.84
CA VAL A 34 -13.53 3.75 7.31
C VAL A 34 -13.45 3.89 8.84
N PRO A 35 -13.70 2.85 9.66
CA PRO A 35 -13.56 2.95 11.11
C PRO A 35 -12.18 3.42 11.56
N ALA A 36 -11.10 2.86 11.01
CA ALA A 36 -9.74 3.23 11.39
C ALA A 36 -9.39 4.66 10.95
N THR A 37 -9.83 5.07 9.76
CA THR A 37 -9.62 6.42 9.22
C THR A 37 -10.36 7.46 10.06
N VAL A 38 -11.65 7.26 10.32
CA VAL A 38 -12.47 8.15 11.16
C VAL A 38 -11.86 8.29 12.56
N LYS A 39 -11.44 7.18 13.17
CA LYS A 39 -10.77 7.19 14.47
C LYS A 39 -9.47 8.00 14.44
N LEU A 40 -8.66 7.86 13.40
CA LEU A 40 -7.40 8.58 13.27
C LEU A 40 -7.61 10.10 13.10
N MET A 41 -8.57 10.50 12.26
CA MET A 41 -8.86 11.92 12.02
C MET A 41 -9.45 12.61 13.25
N THR A 42 -10.35 11.92 13.98
CA THR A 42 -10.99 12.47 15.18
C THR A 42 -10.13 12.42 16.44
N ALA A 43 -9.03 11.66 16.44
CA ALA A 43 -8.11 11.60 17.57
C ALA A 43 -7.42 12.95 17.84
N LYS A 44 -7.18 13.74 16.79
CA LYS A 44 -6.60 15.09 16.92
C LYS A 44 -7.64 16.14 17.29
N GLN A 45 -8.86 15.99 16.76
CA GLN A 45 -9.96 16.91 16.96
C GLN A 45 -11.27 16.14 17.02
N PRO A 46 -11.83 15.94 18.23
CA PRO A 46 -13.15 15.32 18.37
C PRO A 46 -14.20 16.13 17.61
N LEU A 47 -15.06 15.44 16.86
CA LEU A 47 -16.15 16.04 16.12
C LEU A 47 -17.48 15.86 16.87
N PRO A 48 -18.42 16.81 16.77
CA PRO A 48 -19.80 16.61 17.19
C PRO A 48 -20.44 15.38 16.51
N PRO A 49 -21.42 14.71 17.15
CA PRO A 49 -22.01 13.48 16.62
C PRO A 49 -22.54 13.59 15.18
N ASP A 50 -23.20 14.69 14.82
CA ASP A 50 -23.76 14.87 13.49
C ASP A 50 -22.66 15.01 12.42
N GLN A 51 -21.57 15.70 12.74
CA GLN A 51 -20.42 15.84 11.84
C GLN A 51 -19.65 14.52 11.71
N LEU A 52 -19.49 13.79 12.81
CA LEU A 52 -18.88 12.47 12.80
C LEU A 52 -19.69 11.49 11.92
N LYS A 53 -21.01 11.54 12.05
CA LYS A 53 -21.91 10.73 11.23
C LYS A 53 -21.78 11.09 9.74
N ALA A 54 -21.83 12.38 9.41
CA ALA A 54 -21.68 12.84 8.03
C ALA A 54 -20.35 12.39 7.42
N MET A 55 -19.24 12.56 8.13
CA MET A 55 -17.91 12.11 7.70
C MET A 55 -17.85 10.58 7.51
N THR A 56 -18.44 9.82 8.44
CA THR A 56 -18.49 8.35 8.35
C THR A 56 -19.30 7.90 7.15
N ASP A 57 -20.45 8.52 6.89
CA ASP A 57 -21.30 8.20 5.74
C ASP A 57 -20.61 8.54 4.42
N GLU A 58 -19.91 9.68 4.34
CA GLU A 58 -19.16 10.12 3.16
C GLU A 58 -17.98 9.18 2.86
N MET A 59 -17.15 8.88 3.87
CA MET A 59 -16.07 7.89 3.74
C MET A 59 -16.62 6.50 3.42
N GLY A 60 -17.79 6.15 3.96
CA GLY A 60 -18.50 4.92 3.62
C GLY A 60 -18.78 4.81 2.12
N LYS A 61 -19.28 5.87 1.50
CA LYS A 61 -19.49 5.92 0.03
C LYS A 61 -18.16 5.83 -0.72
N MET A 62 -17.17 6.62 -0.31
CA MET A 62 -15.82 6.61 -0.91
C MET A 62 -15.19 5.21 -0.86
N SER A 63 -15.36 4.46 0.24
CA SER A 63 -14.78 3.12 0.43
C SER A 63 -15.28 2.08 -0.60
N GLN A 64 -16.44 2.31 -1.22
CA GLN A 64 -17.00 1.41 -2.22
C GLN A 64 -16.30 1.55 -3.58
N GLN A 65 -15.66 2.70 -3.80
CA GLN A 65 -15.05 3.08 -5.06
C GLN A 65 -13.52 3.15 -4.96
N PHE A 66 -13.00 3.41 -3.75
CA PHE A 66 -11.59 3.67 -3.54
C PHE A 66 -10.81 2.44 -3.06
N SER A 67 -9.84 2.00 -3.86
CA SER A 67 -8.97 0.87 -3.53
C SER A 67 -7.56 1.05 -4.09
N LEU A 68 -6.60 0.41 -3.43
CA LEU A 68 -5.22 0.27 -3.90
C LEU A 68 -4.96 -1.21 -4.18
N LYS A 69 -4.42 -1.53 -5.35
CA LYS A 69 -4.08 -2.90 -5.73
C LYS A 69 -2.60 -2.97 -6.10
N PHE A 70 -1.87 -3.84 -5.42
CA PHE A 70 -0.47 -4.13 -5.70
C PHE A 70 -0.36 -5.46 -6.42
N VAL A 71 0.32 -5.48 -7.56
CA VAL A 71 0.65 -6.68 -8.33
C VAL A 71 2.08 -6.56 -8.83
N GLY A 72 3.00 -7.34 -8.28
CA GLY A 72 4.42 -7.20 -8.54
C GLY A 72 4.88 -5.77 -8.21
N LYS A 73 5.59 -5.12 -9.13
CA LYS A 73 6.06 -3.73 -8.98
C LYS A 73 5.09 -2.66 -9.47
N GLN A 74 3.83 -3.03 -9.67
CA GLN A 74 2.78 -2.11 -10.09
C GLN A 74 1.77 -1.85 -8.98
N LEU A 75 1.39 -0.58 -8.82
CA LEU A 75 0.29 -0.10 -8.02
C LEU A 75 -0.83 0.38 -8.96
N GLU A 76 -2.05 -0.07 -8.74
CA GLU A 76 -3.26 0.49 -9.32
C GLU A 76 -4.09 1.16 -8.21
N ALA A 77 -4.23 2.48 -8.27
CA ALA A 77 -5.12 3.26 -7.42
C ALA A 77 -6.42 3.55 -8.18
N ASN A 78 -7.52 2.97 -7.72
CA ASN A 78 -8.85 3.15 -8.33
C ASN A 78 -9.67 4.06 -7.43
N THR A 79 -10.15 5.19 -7.94
CA THR A 79 -10.99 6.17 -7.22
C THR A 79 -12.47 6.11 -7.60
N GLY A 80 -12.89 5.10 -8.36
CA GLY A 80 -14.23 4.96 -8.93
C GLY A 80 -14.41 5.67 -10.27
N GLU A 81 -13.88 6.88 -10.39
CA GLU A 81 -13.97 7.68 -11.62
C GLU A 81 -12.80 7.44 -12.58
N ASP A 82 -11.63 7.12 -12.03
CA ASP A 82 -10.41 6.91 -12.80
C ASP A 82 -9.53 5.85 -12.12
N VAL A 83 -8.60 5.29 -12.89
CA VAL A 83 -7.58 4.37 -12.41
C VAL A 83 -6.22 4.95 -12.72
N THR A 84 -5.41 5.09 -11.68
CA THR A 84 -4.01 5.52 -11.79
C THR A 84 -3.11 4.31 -11.61
N LYS A 85 -2.19 4.11 -12.54
CA LYS A 85 -1.19 3.06 -12.48
C LYS A 85 0.18 3.67 -12.25
N CYS A 86 0.89 3.18 -11.25
CA CYS A 86 2.24 3.61 -10.91
C CYS A 86 3.16 2.40 -10.83
N ASP A 87 4.44 2.63 -11.11
CA ASP A 87 5.49 1.76 -10.59
C ASP A 87 5.67 2.06 -9.10
N TRP A 88 6.10 1.08 -8.31
CA TRP A 88 6.44 1.30 -6.92
C TRP A 88 7.74 0.61 -6.50
N SER A 89 8.36 1.16 -5.45
CA SER A 89 9.55 0.60 -4.81
C SER A 89 9.51 0.84 -3.31
N TRP A 90 10.27 0.07 -2.55
CA TRP A 90 10.45 0.33 -1.13
C TRP A 90 11.36 1.54 -0.92
N GLY A 91 10.89 2.49 -0.12
CA GLY A 91 11.67 3.56 0.48
C GLY A 91 12.25 3.14 1.83
N LYS A 92 12.51 4.13 2.69
CA LYS A 92 12.92 3.88 4.08
C LYS A 92 11.68 3.62 4.94
N ASP A 93 11.85 2.96 6.08
CA ASP A 93 10.81 2.83 7.11
C ASP A 93 9.46 2.31 6.59
N ASP A 94 9.49 1.26 5.76
CA ASP A 94 8.32 0.63 5.12
C ASP A 94 7.47 1.62 4.27
N GLU A 95 8.07 2.70 3.77
CA GLU A 95 7.50 3.60 2.78
C GLU A 95 7.43 2.93 1.40
N VAL A 96 6.32 3.16 0.70
CA VAL A 96 6.09 2.77 -0.68
C VAL A 96 6.21 4.02 -1.54
N VAL A 97 7.27 4.07 -2.34
CA VAL A 97 7.57 5.20 -3.23
C VAL A 97 7.02 4.91 -4.60
N THR A 98 6.04 5.70 -5.05
CA THR A 98 5.40 5.61 -6.36
C THR A 98 6.13 6.45 -7.41
N LYS A 99 6.17 5.96 -8.65
CA LYS A 99 6.77 6.64 -9.81
C LYS A 99 5.98 6.34 -11.08
N ASN A 100 6.20 7.14 -12.11
CA ASN A 100 5.62 6.94 -13.45
C ASN A 100 4.09 6.79 -13.42
N CYS A 101 3.42 7.58 -12.60
CA CYS A 101 1.99 7.46 -12.38
C CYS A 101 1.20 8.02 -13.56
N LEU A 102 0.37 7.18 -14.18
CA LEU A 102 -0.45 7.52 -15.33
C LEU A 102 -1.91 7.16 -15.04
N ASN A 103 -2.83 8.07 -15.38
CA ASN A 103 -4.26 7.77 -15.33
C ASN A 103 -4.74 6.92 -16.52
N SER A 104 -6.03 6.57 -16.56
CA SER A 104 -6.61 5.77 -17.65
C SER A 104 -6.47 6.39 -19.04
N LYS A 105 -6.25 7.71 -19.11
CA LYS A 105 -6.04 8.48 -20.35
C LYS A 105 -4.57 8.61 -20.72
N GLY A 106 -3.66 7.96 -19.99
CA GLY A 106 -2.21 8.05 -20.19
C GLY A 106 -1.63 9.41 -19.84
N LYS A 107 -2.37 10.26 -19.11
CA LYS A 107 -1.85 11.53 -18.62
C LYS A 107 -1.14 11.30 -17.29
N PRO A 108 -0.02 12.00 -17.03
CA PRO A 108 0.59 12.03 -15.71
C PRO A 108 -0.48 12.34 -14.65
N ASN A 109 -0.54 11.50 -13.64
CA ASN A 109 -1.33 11.76 -12.45
C ASN A 109 -0.42 11.53 -11.25
N ASP A 110 0.13 12.63 -10.73
CA ASP A 110 1.10 12.53 -9.66
C ASP A 110 0.40 12.20 -8.34
N LEU A 111 0.53 10.94 -7.92
CA LEU A 111 0.70 10.62 -6.50
C LEU A 111 2.06 11.22 -6.11
N ASP A 112 2.03 12.50 -5.76
CA ASP A 112 3.22 13.31 -5.53
C ASP A 112 3.91 12.82 -4.24
N PRO A 113 5.08 12.16 -4.34
CA PRO A 113 5.78 11.62 -3.18
C PRO A 113 6.31 12.71 -2.25
N GLU A 114 6.34 13.99 -2.65
CA GLU A 114 6.69 15.11 -1.76
C GLU A 114 5.49 15.57 -0.93
N ARG A 115 4.27 15.36 -1.42
CA ARG A 115 3.01 15.75 -0.74
C ARG A 115 2.34 14.60 -0.03
N GLU A 116 2.54 13.39 -0.53
CA GLU A 116 1.89 12.18 -0.08
C GLU A 116 2.93 11.10 0.23
N ALA A 117 2.62 10.23 1.19
CA ALA A 117 3.39 9.00 1.42
C ALA A 117 2.44 7.84 1.58
N ILE A 118 2.81 6.69 1.01
CA ILE A 118 2.16 5.42 1.31
C ILE A 118 3.08 4.67 2.27
N GLN A 119 2.61 4.30 3.45
CA GLN A 119 3.41 3.59 4.44
C GLN A 119 2.72 2.31 4.90
N LEU A 120 3.44 1.20 4.94
CA LEU A 120 2.95 -0.05 5.52
C LEU A 120 3.31 -0.08 7.01
N LYS A 121 2.31 -0.02 7.89
CA LYS A 121 2.52 -0.03 9.35
C LYS A 121 1.52 -0.95 10.03
N GLY A 122 2.02 -1.88 10.85
CA GLY A 122 1.16 -2.78 11.63
C GLY A 122 0.20 -3.62 10.79
N GLY A 123 0.54 -3.91 9.53
CA GLY A 123 -0.31 -4.67 8.61
C GLY A 123 -1.40 -3.86 7.90
N ALA A 124 -1.41 -2.53 8.04
CA ALA A 124 -2.28 -1.62 7.32
C ALA A 124 -1.47 -0.66 6.45
N LEU A 125 -2.07 -0.19 5.35
CA LEU A 125 -1.51 0.87 4.53
C LEU A 125 -2.04 2.22 4.98
N TYR A 126 -1.16 3.19 5.09
CA TYR A 126 -1.49 4.57 5.41
C TYR A 126 -1.14 5.43 4.21
N LEU A 127 -2.13 6.08 3.61
CA LEU A 127 -1.89 7.18 2.68
C LEU A 127 -1.92 8.47 3.49
N ILE A 128 -0.73 9.06 3.65
CA ILE A 128 -0.46 10.20 4.51
C ILE A 128 -0.38 11.45 3.64
N ASN A 129 -1.22 12.43 3.90
CA ASN A 129 -1.05 13.78 3.39
C ASN A 129 -0.04 14.51 4.29
N LYS A 130 1.17 14.76 3.77
CA LYS A 130 2.28 15.35 4.52
C LYS A 130 2.00 16.80 4.94
N ALA A 131 1.25 17.56 4.14
CA ALA A 131 0.94 18.96 4.42
C ALA A 131 -0.04 19.10 5.59
N GLU A 132 -1.06 18.25 5.64
CA GLU A 132 -2.09 18.29 6.69
C GLU A 132 -1.75 17.39 7.89
N GLY A 133 -0.76 16.50 7.73
CA GLY A 133 -0.41 15.48 8.71
C GLY A 133 -1.54 14.48 8.97
N ASN A 134 -2.53 14.39 8.09
CA ASN A 134 -3.64 13.45 8.18
C ASN A 134 -3.34 12.21 7.36
N ALA A 135 -3.95 11.09 7.71
CA ALA A 135 -3.84 9.88 6.91
C ALA A 135 -5.20 9.19 6.78
N ILE A 136 -5.36 8.52 5.66
CA ILE A 136 -6.42 7.52 5.47
C ILE A 136 -5.80 6.13 5.55
N VAL A 137 -6.57 5.20 6.10
CA VAL A 137 -6.08 3.85 6.40
C VAL A 137 -6.74 2.88 5.44
N PHE A 138 -5.95 1.96 4.89
CA PHE A 138 -6.43 0.84 4.11
C PHE A 138 -6.09 -0.47 4.79
N ARG A 139 -7.02 -1.40 4.71
CA ARG A 139 -6.87 -2.78 5.16
C ARG A 139 -6.87 -3.71 3.96
N ARG A 140 -6.06 -4.76 4.04
CA ARG A 140 -6.09 -5.84 3.06
C ARG A 140 -7.48 -6.51 3.09
N LYS A 141 -8.03 -6.78 1.91
CA LYS A 141 -9.30 -7.51 1.75
C LYS A 141 -9.16 -8.96 2.16
#